data_AF-F0RVG3-F1
#
_entry.id   AF-F0RVG3-F1
#
_cell.length_a   1.000
_cell.length_b   1.000
_cell.length_c   1.000
_cell.angle_alpha   90.00
_cell.angle_beta   90.00
_cell.angle_gamma   90.00
#
_symmetry.space_group_name_H-M   'P 1'
#
loop_
_entity.id
_entity.type
_entity.pdbx_description
1 polymer ?
#
loop_
_entity_poly.entity_id
_entity_poly.type
_entity_poly.pdbx_seq_one_letter_code
_entity_poly.pdbx_strand_id
1 'polypeptide(L)'
;MTESHPFMVPILLSALATFLVRALPYYATFLDRLPKFLSKSLKLLPIAALGPLIFPGVILDYQQNWYAGLLGILAASIFAYRKRGMIIPILLSIGVTYLALLV
;
A
#
# COMPACT_ATOMS: atom_id res chain seq x y z
N MET A 1 21.21 12.03 31.20
CA MET A 1 20.03 11.36 31.79
C MET A 1 18.86 11.72 30.88
N THR A 2 18.59 11.01 29.79
CA THR A 2 18.00 9.66 29.76
C THR A 2 18.34 8.97 28.43
N GLU A 3 19.20 7.96 28.52
CA GLU A 3 19.44 6.95 27.48
C GLU A 3 18.38 5.85 27.69
N SER A 4 17.57 5.50 26.66
CA SER A 4 16.98 4.14 26.58
C SER A 4 16.21 3.79 25.30
N HIS A 5 15.76 4.72 24.43
CA HIS A 5 15.05 4.33 23.19
C HIS A 5 15.29 5.26 22.00
N PRO A 6 16.46 5.19 21.33
CA PRO A 6 16.77 6.04 20.17
C PRO A 6 15.80 5.86 18.98
N PHE A 7 15.08 4.74 18.95
CA PHE A 7 14.14 4.41 17.87
C PHE A 7 12.71 4.85 18.14
N MET A 8 12.30 5.07 19.40
CA MET A 8 10.89 5.38 19.71
C MET A 8 10.46 6.73 19.16
N VAL A 9 11.28 7.76 19.32
CA VAL A 9 10.99 9.13 18.85
C VAL A 9 10.79 9.18 17.34
N PRO A 10 11.70 8.65 16.48
CA PRO A 10 11.49 8.66 15.03
C PRO A 10 10.32 7.77 14.58
N ILE A 11 10.05 6.65 15.26
CA ILE A 11 8.88 5.80 14.95
C ILE A 11 7.58 6.55 15.27
N LEU A 12 7.47 7.19 16.43
CA LEU A 12 6.30 7.99 16.80
C LEU A 12 6.11 9.17 15.85
N LEU A 13 7.18 9.89 15.51
CA LEU A 13 7.13 11.03 14.61
C LEU A 13 6.71 10.61 13.18
N SER A 14 7.29 9.54 12.66
CA SER A 14 6.94 9.00 11.33
C SER A 14 5.53 8.41 11.28
N ALA A 15 5.11 7.70 12.34
CA ALA A 15 3.75 7.19 12.45
C ALA A 15 2.72 8.33 12.48
N LEU A 16 2.99 9.38 13.27
CA LEU A 16 2.11 10.53 13.41
C LEU A 16 2.04 11.33 12.10
N ALA A 17 3.19 11.60 11.46
CA ALA A 17 3.24 12.25 10.15
C ALA A 17 2.50 11.46 9.05
N THR A 18 2.71 10.14 8.99
CA THR A 18 2.05 9.27 7.99
C THR A 18 0.55 9.15 8.25
N PHE A 19 0.15 9.05 9.51
CA PHE A 19 -1.26 8.98 9.89
C PHE A 19 -1.96 10.30 9.57
N LEU A 20 -1.33 11.44 9.84
CA LEU A 20 -1.88 12.76 9.50
C LEU A 20 -2.07 12.89 7.99
N VAL A 21 -1.07 12.56 7.17
CA VAL A 21 -1.17 12.61 5.70
C VAL A 21 -2.26 11.66 5.18
N ARG A 22 -2.44 10.47 5.78
CA ARG A 22 -3.48 9.50 5.40
C ARG A 22 -4.88 9.86 5.89
N ALA A 23 -5.00 10.50 7.05
CA ALA A 23 -6.26 10.94 7.63
C ALA A 23 -6.74 12.27 7.03
N LEU A 24 -5.81 13.09 6.51
CA LEU A 24 -6.10 14.34 5.81
C LEU A 24 -7.16 14.17 4.71
N PRO A 25 -7.05 13.23 3.75
CA PRO A 25 -8.08 13.05 2.72
C PRO A 25 -9.42 12.56 3.28
N TYR A 26 -9.45 11.93 4.46
CA TYR A 26 -10.68 11.45 5.09
C TYR A 26 -11.40 12.57 5.85
N TYR A 27 -10.66 13.45 6.52
CA TYR A 27 -11.20 14.54 7.34
C TYR A 27 -11.29 15.89 6.59
N ALA A 28 -10.72 15.97 5.39
CA ALA A 28 -10.79 17.16 4.56
C ALA A 28 -12.17 17.31 3.90
N THR A 29 -13.19 17.63 4.70
CA THR A 29 -14.46 18.23 4.24
C THR A 29 -14.21 19.53 3.45
N PHE A 30 -13.00 20.12 3.57
CA PHE A 30 -12.57 21.26 2.75
C PHE A 30 -12.45 20.94 1.25
N LEU A 31 -12.30 19.67 0.86
CA LEU A 31 -12.28 19.25 -0.55
C LEU A 31 -13.62 19.48 -1.29
N ASP A 32 -14.72 19.70 -0.57
CA ASP A 32 -16.01 20.09 -1.17
C ASP A 32 -16.04 21.56 -1.61
N ARG A 33 -15.16 22.42 -1.06
CA ARG A 33 -15.02 23.82 -1.48
C ARG A 33 -14.01 24.02 -2.60
N LEU A 34 -13.23 22.99 -2.93
CA LEU A 34 -12.26 23.05 -4.02
C LEU A 34 -12.93 22.75 -5.38
N PRO A 35 -12.44 23.34 -6.48
CA PRO A 35 -12.92 23.04 -7.82
C PRO A 35 -12.83 21.52 -8.09
N LYS A 36 -13.85 20.98 -8.77
CA LYS A 36 -14.05 19.53 -8.99
C LYS A 36 -12.78 18.79 -9.48
N PHE A 37 -11.91 19.49 -10.20
CA PHE A 37 -10.64 18.95 -10.71
C PHE A 37 -9.59 18.66 -9.62
N LEU A 38 -9.39 19.58 -8.68
CA LEU A 38 -8.39 19.43 -7.62
C LEU A 38 -8.85 18.41 -6.57
N SER A 39 -10.13 18.47 -6.18
CA SER A 39 -10.73 17.50 -5.26
C SER A 39 -10.63 16.06 -5.78
N LYS A 40 -10.86 15.84 -7.08
CA LYS A 40 -10.66 14.51 -7.72
C LYS A 40 -9.19 14.10 -7.73
N SER A 41 -8.26 15.01 -8.04
CA SER A 41 -6.82 14.70 -8.07
C SER A 41 -6.26 14.33 -6.70
N LEU A 42 -6.64 15.04 -5.64
CA LEU A 42 -6.20 14.73 -4.28
C LEU A 42 -6.74 13.37 -3.78
N LYS A 43 -7.94 12.95 -4.20
CA LYS A 43 -8.48 11.61 -3.88
C LYS A 43 -7.73 10.50 -4.59
N LEU A 44 -7.16 10.77 -5.76
CA LEU A 44 -6.37 9.81 -6.54
C LEU A 44 -4.91 9.74 -6.09
N LEU A 45 -4.42 10.76 -5.40
CA LEU A 45 -3.02 10.87 -4.97
C LEU A 45 -2.53 9.68 -4.12
N PRO A 46 -3.29 9.15 -3.14
CA PRO A 46 -2.87 7.96 -2.41
C PRO A 46 -2.72 6.73 -3.31
N ILE A 47 -3.65 6.54 -4.25
CA ILE A 47 -3.63 5.41 -5.19
C ILE A 47 -2.44 5.55 -6.16
N ALA A 48 -2.22 6.77 -6.66
CA ALA A 48 -1.10 7.10 -7.53
C ALA A 48 0.26 6.94 -6.84
N ALA A 49 0.34 7.16 -5.53
CA ALA A 49 1.54 6.91 -4.74
C ALA A 49 1.75 5.40 -4.46
N LEU A 50 0.68 4.66 -4.16
CA LEU A 50 0.77 3.23 -3.83
C LEU A 50 1.18 2.36 -5.03
N GLY A 51 0.69 2.67 -6.24
CA GLY A 51 0.98 1.87 -7.43
C GLY A 51 2.49 1.71 -7.72
N PRO A 52 3.23 2.81 -7.91
CA PRO A 52 4.67 2.79 -8.15
C PRO A 52 5.50 2.31 -6.96
N LEU A 53 4.93 2.27 -5.75
CA LEU A 53 5.64 1.73 -4.59
C LEU A 53 5.57 0.21 -4.54
N ILE A 54 4.39 -0.34 -4.85
CA ILE A 54 4.13 -1.79 -4.80
C ILE A 54 4.71 -2.50 -6.02
N PHE A 55 4.55 -1.94 -7.21
CA PHE A 55 4.96 -2.57 -8.47
C PHE A 55 6.46 -2.96 -8.54
N PRO A 56 7.43 -2.06 -8.24
CA PRO A 56 8.83 -2.43 -8.25
C PRO A 56 9.18 -3.39 -7.10
N GLY A 57 8.49 -3.30 -5.96
CA GLY A 57 8.70 -4.23 -4.84
C GLY A 57 8.47 -5.68 -5.26
N VAL A 58 7.43 -5.94 -6.05
CA VAL A 58 7.12 -7.29 -6.52
C VAL A 58 8.20 -7.90 -7.44
N ILE A 59 8.98 -7.06 -8.13
CA ILE A 59 10.02 -7.50 -9.06
C ILE A 59 11.39 -7.57 -8.37
N LEU A 60 11.69 -6.60 -7.51
CA LEU A 60 13.01 -6.45 -6.87
C LEU A 60 13.22 -7.39 -5.69
N ASP A 61 12.15 -7.77 -4.97
CA ASP A 61 12.24 -8.58 -3.75
C ASP A 61 12.58 -10.06 -4.04
N TYR A 62 12.27 -10.53 -5.25
CA TYR A 62 12.49 -11.92 -5.69
C TYR A 62 13.54 -11.99 -6.80
N GLN A 63 14.82 -11.76 -6.48
CA GLN A 63 15.91 -11.68 -7.45
C GLN A 63 16.03 -12.89 -8.40
N GLN A 64 15.81 -14.12 -7.92
CA GLN A 64 15.89 -15.34 -8.75
C GLN A 64 14.53 -15.70 -9.38
N ASN A 65 13.42 -15.42 -8.70
CA ASN A 65 12.07 -15.87 -9.07
C ASN A 65 11.10 -14.69 -9.23
N TRP A 66 11.43 -13.74 -10.11
CA TRP A 66 10.57 -12.57 -10.40
C TRP A 66 9.15 -12.96 -10.85
N TYR A 67 8.99 -14.13 -11.45
CA TYR A 67 7.70 -14.71 -11.84
C TYR A 67 6.76 -14.94 -10.64
N ALA A 68 7.29 -15.28 -9.46
CA ALA A 68 6.49 -15.58 -8.26
C ALA A 68 5.79 -14.31 -7.73
N GLY A 69 6.49 -13.18 -7.77
CA GLY A 69 5.90 -11.88 -7.47
C GLY A 69 4.80 -11.52 -8.47
N LEU A 70 5.09 -11.64 -9.77
CA LEU A 70 4.13 -11.28 -10.83
C LEU A 70 2.84 -12.10 -10.74
N LEU A 71 2.95 -13.40 -10.47
CA LEU A 71 1.81 -14.30 -10.28
C LEU A 71 0.98 -13.93 -9.05
N GLY A 72 1.64 -13.59 -7.93
CA GLY A 72 0.97 -13.12 -6.72
C GLY A 72 0.17 -11.84 -6.95
N ILE A 73 0.73 -10.88 -7.69
CA ILE A 73 0.06 -9.61 -8.02
C ILE A 73 -1.10 -9.81 -8.98
N LEU A 74 -0.94 -10.68 -10.00
CA LEU A 74 -2.00 -10.99 -10.96
C LEU A 74 -3.17 -11.70 -10.29
N ALA A 75 -2.88 -12.70 -9.44
CA ALA A 75 -3.90 -13.40 -8.67
C ALA A 75 -4.65 -12.44 -7.73
N ALA A 76 -3.93 -11.60 -7.00
CA ALA A 76 -4.54 -10.60 -6.11
C ALA A 76 -5.44 -9.62 -6.89
N SER A 77 -4.94 -9.10 -8.02
CA SER A 77 -5.66 -8.11 -8.84
C SER A 77 -6.95 -8.68 -9.41
N ILE A 78 -6.91 -9.88 -10.01
CA ILE A 78 -8.08 -10.55 -10.59
C ILE A 78 -9.16 -10.81 -9.52
N PHE A 79 -8.75 -11.25 -8.32
CA PHE A 79 -9.70 -11.54 -7.24
C PHE A 79 -10.20 -10.30 -6.50
N ALA A 80 -9.42 -9.22 -6.47
CA ALA A 80 -9.83 -7.94 -5.88
C ALA A 80 -11.03 -7.32 -6.62
N TYR A 81 -11.16 -7.52 -7.93
CA TYR A 81 -12.33 -7.05 -8.69
C TYR A 81 -13.63 -7.80 -8.35
N ARG A 82 -13.55 -9.05 -7.86
CA ARG A 82 -14.73 -9.91 -7.65
C ARG A 82 -15.30 -9.83 -6.23
N LYS A 83 -14.48 -9.55 -5.21
CA LYS A 83 -14.91 -9.60 -3.79
C LYS A 83 -14.89 -8.23 -3.11
N ARG A 84 -15.95 -7.93 -2.34
CA ARG A 84 -16.06 -6.71 -1.49
C ARG A 84 -15.09 -6.67 -0.29
N GLY A 85 -14.24 -7.68 -0.09
CA GLY A 85 -13.37 -7.79 1.09
C GLY A 85 -11.90 -7.89 0.70
N MET A 86 -11.04 -7.10 1.36
CA MET A 86 -9.59 -7.08 1.14
C MET A 86 -8.88 -8.37 1.61
N ILE A 87 -9.43 -9.07 2.59
CA ILE A 87 -8.75 -10.21 3.26
C ILE A 87 -8.46 -11.36 2.28
N ILE A 88 -9.43 -11.71 1.43
CA ILE A 88 -9.31 -12.85 0.51
C ILE A 88 -8.24 -12.66 -0.57
N PRO A 89 -8.18 -11.53 -1.31
CA PRO A 89 -7.13 -11.31 -2.30
C PRO A 89 -5.74 -11.26 -1.67
N ILE A 90 -5.60 -10.76 -0.44
CA ILE A 90 -4.31 -10.77 0.29
C ILE A 90 -3.88 -12.21 0.57
N LEU A 91 -4.76 -13.03 1.15
CA LEU A 91 -4.45 -14.42 1.49
C LEU A 91 -4.10 -15.25 0.25
N LEU A 92 -4.82 -15.00 -0.85
CA LEU A 92 -4.55 -15.63 -2.14
C LEU A 92 -3.19 -15.22 -2.71
N SER A 93 -2.84 -13.93 -2.66
CA SER A 93 -1.54 -13.42 -3.12
C SER A 93 -0.40 -14.10 -2.39
N ILE A 94 -0.48 -14.17 -1.05
CA ILE A 94 0.52 -14.82 -0.21
C ILE A 94 0.64 -16.30 -0.56
N GLY A 95 -0.49 -17.01 -0.70
CA GLY A 95 -0.49 -18.43 -1.04
C GLY A 95 0.09 -18.72 -2.42
N VAL A 96 -0.26 -17.93 -3.44
CA VAL A 96 0.25 -18.08 -4.81
C VAL A 96 1.74 -17.77 -4.87
N THR A 97 2.21 -16.69 -4.25
CA THR A 97 3.63 -16.37 -4.21
C THR A 97 4.42 -17.44 -3.46
N TYR A 98 3.91 -17.95 -2.34
CA TYR A 98 4.57 -19.03 -1.60
C TYR A 98 4.70 -20.32 -2.43
N LEU A 99 3.62 -20.75 -3.10
CA LEU A 99 3.66 -21.91 -3.98
C LEU A 99 4.61 -21.72 -5.17
N ALA A 100 4.64 -20.52 -5.74
CA ALA A 100 5.52 -20.19 -6.87
C ALA A 100 7.00 -20.08 -6.49
N LEU A 101 7.33 -19.91 -5.20
CA LEU A 101 8.71 -19.98 -4.71
C LEU A 101 9.17 -21.41 -4.38
N LEU A 102 8.22 -22.32 -4.16
CA LEU A 102 8.50 -23.71 -3.81
C LEU A 102 8.75 -24.58 -5.05
N VAL A 103 8.19 -24.18 -6.20
CA VAL A 103 8.44 -24.74 -7.54
C VAL A 103 9.75 -24.21 -8.11
#